data_AF-A0A954IKI8-F1
#
_entry.id   AF-A0A954IKI8-F1
#
_cell.length_a   1.000
_cell.length_b   1.000
_cell.length_c   1.000
_cell.angle_alpha   90.00
_cell.angle_beta   90.00
_cell.angle_gamma   90.00
#
_symmetry.space_group_name_H-M   'P 1'
#
loop_
_entity.id
_entity.type
_entity.pdbx_description
1 polymer ?
#
loop_
_entity_poly.entity_id
_entity_poly.type
_entity_poly.pdbx_seq_one_letter_code
_entity_poly.pdbx_strand_id
1 'polypeptide(L)'
;MPSQSDQEETNGRWRRSADIPRWDSAELSAAGISVYHSKHLTLVTDLPEEQVAMLPPLADRLFENLELRLGKLPPARDASEFRITGYLIAARERFQSVGLMPEEEFVIRHGRHLNYEFWMFNPTTDYYRRHLLFHEFIHCFMTCEHGMRDIPPLWFTEGIAEYFATHRLSSAAPEQIQFGILPESHEGYEGWGRISEIHRSFLVEPADDIAASGITPFDDVLNPPSSVFIRDDQYAHAWAACWMMFNLPALSREAAGLRSVRSARDFQDWQTAASAQHRQTLQWWPLVLDGLTEGSDPAALVTPAGHAATPISGDTVSCRIEAPQGWQSTGVLLSRNRSVTIEATGEAVVNETTRPWHSEPDGITIRYHRGLPVGTLVGMVVSDDGRFASRRFRVGSRRTLSSPEAGHLWLQVNESAADRTNNQGGYQVTISAAQ
;
A
#
# COMPACT_ATOMS: atom_id res chain seq x y z
N MET A 1 33.98 -14.91 46.57
CA MET A 1 33.32 -15.72 45.52
C MET A 1 31.85 -15.30 45.51
N PRO A 2 31.45 -14.29 44.72
CA PRO A 2 30.03 -13.97 44.57
C PRO A 2 29.40 -14.98 43.61
N SER A 3 28.27 -15.55 44.03
CA SER A 3 27.48 -16.51 43.26
C SER A 3 26.90 -15.85 42.02
N GLN A 4 27.12 -16.51 40.89
CA GLN A 4 26.45 -16.27 39.62
C GLN A 4 24.96 -16.58 39.75
N SER A 5 24.12 -15.58 40.03
CA SER A 5 22.67 -15.71 39.82
C SER A 5 21.93 -14.38 39.69
N ASP A 6 22.61 -13.29 39.30
CA ASP A 6 21.97 -12.02 38.92
C ASP A 6 22.52 -11.55 37.56
N GLN A 7 22.49 -12.44 36.57
CA GLN A 7 22.67 -12.07 35.17
C GLN A 7 21.31 -11.76 34.56
N GLU A 8 21.24 -10.56 33.97
CA GLU A 8 20.19 -10.03 33.09
C GLU A 8 18.93 -9.45 33.77
N GLU A 9 19.09 -8.26 34.37
CA GLU A 9 18.04 -7.22 34.25
C GLU A 9 17.80 -6.95 32.76
N THR A 10 16.86 -7.69 32.17
CA THR A 10 16.23 -7.26 30.93
C THR A 10 15.59 -5.90 31.21
N ASN A 11 16.07 -4.87 30.52
CA ASN A 11 15.49 -3.54 30.50
C ASN A 11 14.14 -3.61 29.74
N GLY A 12 13.19 -4.36 30.30
CA GLY A 12 12.10 -5.00 29.58
C GLY A 12 11.06 -4.01 29.08
N ARG A 13 10.82 -4.01 27.76
CA ARG A 13 9.65 -3.37 27.15
C ARG A 13 8.40 -4.12 27.64
N TRP A 14 7.36 -3.41 28.03
CA TRP A 14 6.08 -3.98 28.51
C TRP A 14 4.93 -3.37 27.72
N ARG A 15 3.91 -4.16 27.41
CA ARG A 15 2.63 -3.60 26.96
C ARG A 15 1.69 -3.29 28.12
N ARG A 16 0.69 -2.45 27.87
CA ARG A 16 -0.39 -2.17 28.82
C ARG A 16 -1.24 -3.42 29.01
N SER A 17 -1.79 -3.61 30.20
CA SER A 17 -2.74 -4.69 30.48
C SER A 17 -4.03 -4.49 29.69
N ALA A 18 -4.61 -5.57 29.19
CA ALA A 18 -5.90 -5.53 28.52
C ALA A 18 -6.99 -5.27 29.56
N ASP A 19 -7.78 -4.21 29.37
CA ASP A 19 -8.98 -3.98 30.16
C ASP A 19 -10.12 -4.71 29.46
N ILE A 20 -10.49 -5.88 29.97
CA ILE A 20 -11.56 -6.70 29.41
C ILE A 20 -12.87 -6.23 30.05
N PRO A 21 -13.79 -5.61 29.29
CA PRO A 21 -15.04 -5.14 29.87
C PRO A 21 -15.86 -6.30 30.43
N ARG A 22 -16.63 -6.02 31.48
CA ARG A 22 -17.54 -6.99 32.09
C ARG A 22 -18.98 -6.61 31.76
N TRP A 23 -19.74 -7.57 31.27
CA TRP A 23 -21.14 -7.38 30.89
C TRP A 23 -22.03 -8.43 31.55
N ASP A 24 -23.31 -8.09 31.70
CA ASP A 24 -24.34 -9.07 32.03
C ASP A 24 -24.80 -9.78 30.76
N SER A 25 -24.52 -11.08 30.64
CA SER A 25 -24.91 -11.87 29.47
C SER A 25 -26.43 -11.94 29.28
N ALA A 26 -27.22 -11.85 30.36
CA ALA A 26 -28.68 -11.84 30.25
C ALA A 26 -29.19 -10.52 29.67
N GLU A 27 -28.58 -9.40 30.06
CA GLU A 27 -28.89 -8.07 29.52
C GLU A 27 -28.54 -7.98 28.03
N LEU A 28 -27.37 -8.46 27.63
CA LEU A 28 -26.97 -8.50 26.21
C LEU A 28 -27.92 -9.36 25.37
N SER A 29 -28.25 -10.57 25.86
CA SER A 29 -29.16 -11.47 25.16
C SER A 29 -30.56 -10.87 25.01
N ALA A 30 -31.07 -10.19 26.05
CA ALA A 30 -32.36 -9.50 26.00
C ALA A 30 -32.38 -8.35 24.98
N ALA A 31 -31.25 -7.68 24.75
CA ALA A 31 -31.09 -6.66 23.72
C ALA A 31 -30.84 -7.23 22.31
N GLY A 32 -30.76 -8.56 22.17
CA GLY A 32 -30.46 -9.22 20.89
C GLY A 32 -28.98 -9.11 20.49
N ILE A 33 -28.09 -9.05 21.48
CA ILE A 33 -26.63 -8.97 21.31
C ILE A 33 -26.01 -10.28 21.76
N SER A 34 -25.19 -10.85 20.89
CA SER A 34 -24.42 -12.08 21.11
C SER A 34 -22.94 -11.76 21.32
N VAL A 35 -22.26 -12.65 22.04
CA VAL A 35 -20.81 -12.55 22.28
C VAL A 35 -20.13 -13.82 21.78
N TYR A 36 -19.11 -13.65 20.94
CA TYR A 36 -18.27 -14.72 20.40
C TYR A 36 -16.82 -14.51 20.87
N HIS A 37 -16.11 -15.60 21.15
CA HIS A 37 -14.76 -15.55 21.69
C HIS A 37 -13.77 -16.37 20.87
N SER A 38 -12.57 -15.83 20.71
CA SER A 38 -11.34 -16.53 20.33
C SER A 38 -10.23 -16.20 21.34
N LYS A 39 -8.98 -16.59 21.05
CA LYS A 39 -7.86 -16.28 21.94
C LYS A 39 -7.62 -14.78 22.06
N HIS A 40 -7.66 -14.08 20.92
CA HIS A 40 -7.27 -12.67 20.79
C HIS A 40 -8.44 -11.71 20.53
N LEU A 41 -9.65 -12.20 20.24
CA LEU A 41 -10.83 -11.36 20.03
C LEU A 41 -12.05 -11.84 20.84
N THR A 42 -12.67 -10.90 21.55
CA THR A 42 -14.07 -10.98 21.98
C THR A 42 -14.90 -10.13 21.03
N LEU A 43 -15.79 -10.74 20.26
CA LEU A 43 -16.68 -10.05 19.33
C LEU A 43 -18.08 -9.93 19.94
N VAL A 44 -18.55 -8.70 20.12
CA VAL A 44 -19.89 -8.36 20.59
C VAL A 44 -20.70 -7.83 19.41
N THR A 45 -21.80 -8.48 19.07
CA THR A 45 -22.54 -8.17 17.83
C THR A 45 -24.02 -8.52 17.91
N ASP A 46 -24.86 -7.78 17.17
CA ASP A 46 -26.29 -8.05 16.99
C ASP A 46 -26.60 -8.71 15.64
N LEU A 47 -25.55 -9.16 14.92
CA LEU A 47 -25.66 -9.91 13.67
C LEU A 47 -25.89 -11.40 13.91
N PRO A 48 -26.49 -12.11 12.93
CA PRO A 48 -26.68 -13.55 13.01
C PRO A 48 -25.34 -14.30 12.95
N GLU A 49 -25.27 -15.42 13.67
CA GLU A 49 -24.05 -16.24 13.82
C GLU A 49 -23.39 -16.60 12.49
N GLU A 50 -24.18 -16.97 11.48
CA GLU A 50 -23.72 -17.33 10.13
C GLU A 50 -22.86 -16.26 9.45
N GLN A 51 -23.02 -14.99 9.81
CA GLN A 51 -22.25 -13.88 9.24
C GLN A 51 -20.95 -13.58 10.00
N VAL A 52 -20.82 -14.06 11.24
CA VAL A 52 -19.81 -13.57 12.19
C VAL A 52 -19.00 -14.67 12.87
N ALA A 53 -19.45 -15.92 12.87
CA ALA A 53 -18.80 -17.04 13.56
C ALA A 53 -17.33 -17.23 13.13
N MET A 54 -17.00 -16.92 11.88
CA MET A 54 -15.63 -17.03 11.36
C MET A 54 -14.71 -15.89 11.77
N LEU A 55 -15.23 -14.75 12.23
CA LEU A 55 -14.42 -13.55 12.45
C LEU A 55 -13.41 -13.70 13.61
N PRO A 56 -13.79 -14.23 14.79
CA PRO A 56 -12.83 -14.38 15.89
C PRO A 56 -11.66 -15.33 15.57
N PRO A 57 -11.87 -16.53 15.00
CA PRO A 57 -10.75 -17.38 14.58
C PRO A 57 -9.83 -16.72 13.53
N LEU A 58 -10.37 -15.91 12.61
CA LEU A 58 -9.54 -15.19 11.64
C LEU A 58 -8.72 -14.07 12.29
N ALA A 59 -9.24 -13.41 13.33
CA ALA A 59 -8.48 -12.43 14.10
C ALA A 59 -7.28 -13.07 14.83
N ASP A 60 -7.42 -14.32 15.30
CA ASP A 60 -6.29 -15.07 15.87
C ASP A 60 -5.20 -15.34 14.81
N ARG A 61 -5.60 -15.66 13.57
CA ARG A 61 -4.65 -15.80 12.44
C ARG A 61 -3.98 -14.49 12.06
N LEU A 62 -4.70 -13.38 12.12
CA LEU A 62 -4.13 -12.06 11.93
C LEU A 62 -3.08 -11.78 13.01
N PHE A 63 -3.38 -12.04 14.28
CA PHE A 63 -2.42 -11.87 15.37
C PHE A 63 -1.12 -12.66 15.14
N GLU A 64 -1.23 -13.94 14.79
CA GLU A 64 -0.07 -14.78 14.44
C GLU A 64 0.75 -14.17 13.29
N ASN A 65 0.08 -13.64 12.27
CA ASN A 65 0.72 -12.98 11.14
C ASN A 65 1.44 -11.68 11.55
N LEU A 66 0.80 -10.86 12.38
CA LEU A 66 1.37 -9.60 12.87
C LEU A 66 2.61 -9.87 13.73
N GLU A 67 2.59 -10.83 14.64
CA GLU A 67 3.80 -11.18 15.41
C GLU A 67 4.92 -11.71 14.51
N LEU A 68 4.59 -12.50 13.49
CA LEU A 68 5.57 -13.01 12.53
C LEU A 68 6.18 -11.89 11.69
N ARG A 69 5.36 -10.93 11.22
CA ARG A 69 5.76 -9.93 10.23
C ARG A 69 6.27 -8.64 10.84
N LEU A 70 5.76 -8.27 12.01
CA LEU A 70 6.08 -7.03 12.73
C LEU A 70 6.81 -7.28 14.05
N GLY A 71 6.96 -8.52 14.49
CA GLY A 71 7.61 -8.88 15.74
C GLY A 71 6.63 -9.07 16.89
N LYS A 72 7.04 -9.91 17.85
CA LYS A 72 6.22 -10.29 19.01
C LYS A 72 5.90 -9.10 19.89
N LEU A 73 4.70 -9.11 20.46
CA LEU A 73 4.37 -8.14 21.49
C LEU A 73 5.16 -8.43 22.77
N PRO A 74 5.59 -7.40 23.51
CA PRO A 74 6.10 -7.60 24.85
C PRO A 74 5.01 -8.16 25.78
N PRO A 75 5.39 -8.80 26.89
CA PRO A 75 4.43 -9.23 27.89
C PRO A 75 3.69 -8.04 28.51
N ALA A 76 2.47 -8.27 29.00
CA ALA A 76 1.79 -7.31 29.86
C ALA A 76 2.38 -7.38 31.28
N ARG A 77 2.34 -6.25 32.00
CA ARG A 77 2.87 -6.18 33.39
C ARG A 77 2.14 -7.10 34.37
N ASP A 78 0.86 -7.35 34.14
CA ASP A 78 0.03 -8.26 34.92
C ASP A 78 -0.01 -9.69 34.34
N ALA A 79 0.85 -9.98 33.35
CA ALA A 79 0.89 -11.24 32.61
C ALA A 79 -0.43 -11.62 31.89
N SER A 80 -1.37 -10.68 31.74
CA SER A 80 -2.58 -10.90 30.92
C SER A 80 -2.19 -11.23 29.49
N GLU A 81 -2.96 -12.09 28.81
CA GLU A 81 -2.80 -12.31 27.37
C GLU A 81 -3.27 -11.08 26.57
N PHE A 82 -2.82 -10.97 25.32
CA PHE A 82 -3.34 -9.95 24.42
C PHE A 82 -4.73 -10.37 23.96
N ARG A 83 -5.76 -9.59 24.30
CA ARG A 83 -7.13 -9.80 23.86
C ARG A 83 -7.83 -8.46 23.68
N ILE A 84 -8.54 -8.33 22.56
CA ILE A 84 -9.29 -7.14 22.17
C ILE A 84 -10.78 -7.41 22.28
N THR A 85 -11.57 -6.38 22.56
CA THR A 85 -13.03 -6.41 22.38
C THR A 85 -13.42 -5.62 21.15
N GLY A 86 -14.10 -6.28 20.20
CA GLY A 86 -14.67 -5.63 19.03
C GLY A 86 -16.20 -5.57 19.12
N TYR A 87 -16.78 -4.40 18.89
CA TYR A 87 -18.22 -4.20 18.78
C TYR A 87 -18.60 -4.04 17.31
N LEU A 88 -19.26 -5.05 16.74
CA LEU A 88 -19.76 -5.05 15.36
C LEU A 88 -21.27 -4.78 15.36
N ILE A 89 -21.64 -3.58 14.92
CA ILE A 89 -22.94 -2.97 15.19
C ILE A 89 -23.77 -2.89 13.91
N ALA A 90 -24.91 -3.58 13.85
CA ALA A 90 -25.92 -3.39 12.81
C ALA A 90 -26.99 -2.37 13.24
N ALA A 91 -27.51 -2.47 14.47
CA ALA A 91 -28.47 -1.55 15.06
C ALA A 91 -27.87 -0.81 16.26
N ARG A 92 -27.54 0.46 16.06
CA ARG A 92 -26.89 1.33 17.08
C ARG A 92 -27.69 1.39 18.38
N GLU A 93 -29.02 1.42 18.27
CA GLU A 93 -29.93 1.60 19.39
C GLU A 93 -29.84 0.44 20.39
N ARG A 94 -29.57 -0.78 19.92
CA ARG A 94 -29.38 -1.96 20.79
C ARG A 94 -28.18 -1.77 21.71
N PHE A 95 -27.04 -1.36 21.16
CA PHE A 95 -25.81 -1.11 21.91
C PHE A 95 -25.95 0.09 22.86
N GLN A 96 -26.67 1.13 22.44
CA GLN A 96 -27.00 2.26 23.31
C GLN A 96 -27.83 1.83 24.51
N SER A 97 -28.82 0.95 24.32
CA SER A 97 -29.74 0.54 25.38
C SER A 97 -29.07 -0.20 26.54
N VAL A 98 -27.90 -0.81 26.30
CA VAL A 98 -27.12 -1.58 27.29
C VAL A 98 -25.78 -0.92 27.63
N GLY A 99 -25.60 0.36 27.27
CA GLY A 99 -24.42 1.14 27.63
C GLY A 99 -23.10 0.69 26.98
N LEU A 100 -23.16 0.03 25.80
CA LEU A 100 -21.97 -0.43 25.07
C LEU A 100 -21.44 0.57 24.04
N MET A 101 -22.15 1.67 23.79
CA MET A 101 -21.63 2.74 22.95
C MET A 101 -20.61 3.58 23.73
N PRO A 102 -19.54 4.04 23.06
CA PRO A 102 -18.58 4.95 23.67
C PRO A 102 -19.22 6.33 23.91
N GLU A 103 -18.51 7.18 24.66
CA GLU A 103 -18.90 8.58 24.91
C GLU A 103 -19.18 9.34 23.60
N GLU A 104 -20.07 10.34 23.63
CA GLU A 104 -20.58 11.01 22.42
C GLU A 104 -19.47 11.69 21.60
N GLU A 105 -18.40 12.14 22.25
CA GLU A 105 -17.21 12.75 21.64
C GLU A 105 -16.41 11.73 20.81
N PHE A 106 -16.61 10.43 21.04
CA PHE A 106 -16.01 9.35 20.27
C PHE A 106 -16.83 9.07 19.00
N VAL A 107 -16.73 9.99 18.03
CA VAL A 107 -17.39 9.85 16.73
C VAL A 107 -16.84 8.63 15.97
N ILE A 108 -17.73 7.71 15.59
CA ILE A 108 -17.45 6.53 14.75
C ILE A 108 -18.00 6.82 13.35
N ARG A 109 -17.14 6.79 12.32
CA ARG A 109 -17.58 6.91 10.92
C ARG A 109 -17.89 5.54 10.31
N HIS A 110 -16.90 4.67 10.28
CA HIS A 110 -17.03 3.28 9.81
C HIS A 110 -16.54 2.32 10.89
N GLY A 111 -15.30 2.50 11.32
CA GLY A 111 -14.70 1.90 12.50
C GLY A 111 -13.94 2.95 13.30
N ARG A 112 -13.69 2.66 14.57
CA ARG A 112 -12.74 3.39 15.40
C ARG A 112 -12.32 2.56 16.60
N HIS A 113 -11.03 2.53 16.88
CA HIS A 113 -10.46 1.90 18.07
C HIS A 113 -10.13 2.88 19.19
N LEU A 114 -10.06 2.36 20.41
CA LEU A 114 -9.48 3.00 21.58
C LEU A 114 -8.85 1.92 22.47
N ASN A 115 -7.52 1.94 22.59
CA ASN A 115 -6.77 0.95 23.36
C ASN A 115 -7.06 -0.49 22.90
N TYR A 116 -7.66 -1.32 23.75
CA TYR A 116 -7.99 -2.73 23.51
C TYR A 116 -9.44 -2.94 23.05
N GLU A 117 -10.10 -1.87 22.64
CA GLU A 117 -11.47 -1.91 22.15
C GLU A 117 -11.59 -1.25 20.79
N PHE A 118 -12.54 -1.72 19.97
CA PHE A 118 -12.95 -1.02 18.77
C PHE A 118 -14.44 -1.17 18.49
N TRP A 119 -15.02 -0.16 17.85
CA TRP A 119 -16.41 -0.16 17.42
C TRP A 119 -16.46 0.02 15.91
N MET A 120 -17.29 -0.76 15.23
CA MET A 120 -17.51 -0.62 13.80
C MET A 120 -18.98 -0.84 13.45
N PHE A 121 -19.47 -0.08 12.48
CA PHE A 121 -20.77 -0.32 11.87
C PHE A 121 -20.63 -1.41 10.81
N ASN A 122 -21.61 -2.32 10.77
CA ASN A 122 -21.61 -3.43 9.83
C ASN A 122 -21.65 -2.93 8.38
N PRO A 123 -20.63 -3.22 7.56
CA PRO A 123 -20.67 -2.90 6.15
C PRO A 123 -21.58 -3.85 5.36
N THR A 124 -21.91 -3.46 4.13
CA THR A 124 -22.81 -4.22 3.26
C THR A 124 -22.17 -5.47 2.65
N THR A 125 -20.84 -5.49 2.49
CA THR A 125 -20.11 -6.62 1.89
C THR A 125 -19.35 -7.42 2.94
N ASP A 126 -19.31 -8.74 2.78
CA ASP A 126 -18.60 -9.62 3.71
C ASP A 126 -17.09 -9.38 3.70
N TYR A 127 -16.51 -9.10 2.52
CA TYR A 127 -15.09 -8.76 2.41
C TYR A 127 -14.77 -7.50 3.21
N TYR A 128 -15.54 -6.41 3.01
CA TYR A 128 -15.25 -5.15 3.68
C TYR A 128 -15.55 -5.21 5.18
N ARG A 129 -16.53 -6.02 5.63
CA ARG A 129 -16.72 -6.34 7.05
C ARG A 129 -15.46 -6.95 7.66
N ARG A 130 -14.87 -7.97 7.03
CA ARG A 130 -13.61 -8.57 7.49
C ARG A 130 -12.46 -7.58 7.46
N HIS A 131 -12.31 -6.84 6.36
CA HIS A 131 -11.26 -5.83 6.19
C HIS A 131 -11.30 -4.79 7.31
N LEU A 132 -12.47 -4.22 7.57
CA LEU A 132 -12.63 -3.19 8.60
C LEU A 132 -12.40 -3.75 10.01
N LEU A 133 -12.84 -4.98 10.30
CA LEU A 133 -12.53 -5.65 11.57
C LEU A 133 -11.02 -5.84 11.75
N PHE A 134 -10.32 -6.31 10.72
CA PHE A 134 -8.87 -6.50 10.76
C PHE A 134 -8.13 -5.16 10.90
N HIS A 135 -8.58 -4.13 10.20
CA HIS A 135 -8.03 -2.78 10.26
C HIS A 135 -8.05 -2.24 11.69
N GLU A 136 -9.20 -2.29 12.38
CA GLU A 136 -9.30 -1.83 13.76
C GLU A 136 -8.51 -2.72 14.74
N PHE A 137 -8.47 -4.04 14.50
CA PHE A 137 -7.64 -4.95 15.28
C PHE A 137 -6.15 -4.60 15.20
N ILE A 138 -5.66 -4.25 14.00
CA ILE A 138 -4.26 -3.84 13.78
C ILE A 138 -3.97 -2.55 14.54
N HIS A 139 -4.90 -1.61 14.59
CA HIS A 139 -4.71 -0.42 15.42
C HIS A 139 -4.55 -0.76 16.91
N CYS A 140 -5.40 -1.63 17.46
CA CYS A 140 -5.22 -2.11 18.84
C CYS A 140 -3.85 -2.77 19.04
N PHE A 141 -3.40 -3.59 18.09
CA PHE A 141 -2.06 -4.20 18.12
C PHE A 141 -0.94 -3.15 18.09
N MET A 142 -1.04 -2.13 17.25
CA MET A 142 -0.02 -1.10 17.10
C MET A 142 0.06 -0.16 18.31
N THR A 143 -1.04 0.03 19.02
CA THR A 143 -1.14 1.00 20.12
C THR A 143 -1.08 0.38 21.51
N CYS A 144 -1.07 -0.96 21.64
CA CYS A 144 -1.18 -1.62 22.95
C CYS A 144 -0.01 -1.34 23.91
N GLU A 145 1.16 -0.94 23.40
CA GLU A 145 2.34 -0.64 24.19
C GLU A 145 2.31 0.77 24.80
N HIS A 146 2.01 1.77 23.97
CA HIS A 146 2.14 3.18 24.32
C HIS A 146 0.80 3.92 24.44
N GLY A 147 -0.30 3.27 24.08
CA GLY A 147 -1.62 3.91 23.95
C GLY A 147 -1.64 4.97 22.85
N MET A 148 -2.67 5.84 22.90
CA MET A 148 -2.91 6.87 21.88
C MET A 148 -1.98 8.09 21.94
N ARG A 149 -1.08 8.17 22.93
CA ARG A 149 -0.28 9.38 23.19
C ARG A 149 1.05 9.42 22.44
N ASP A 150 1.55 8.27 22.02
CA ASP A 150 2.85 8.12 21.38
C ASP A 150 2.74 7.10 20.25
N ILE A 151 1.84 7.38 19.31
CA ILE A 151 1.60 6.55 18.13
C ILE A 151 2.50 6.99 16.98
N PRO A 152 2.88 6.09 16.06
CA PRO A 152 3.54 6.47 14.81
C PRO A 152 2.70 7.49 14.01
N PRO A 153 3.33 8.20 13.04
CA PRO A 153 2.61 9.15 12.19
C PRO A 153 1.38 8.52 11.54
N LEU A 154 0.34 9.35 11.36
CA LEU A 154 -0.97 8.88 10.93
C LEU A 154 -0.92 8.09 9.62
N TRP A 155 -0.13 8.52 8.63
CA TRP A 155 0.03 7.79 7.37
C TRP A 155 0.50 6.35 7.58
N PHE A 156 1.39 6.11 8.55
CA PHE A 156 1.93 4.78 8.80
C PHE A 156 0.95 3.96 9.62
N THR A 157 0.33 4.55 10.65
CA THR A 157 -0.67 3.87 11.47
C THR A 157 -1.89 3.43 10.65
N GLU A 158 -2.38 4.28 9.73
CA GLU A 158 -3.48 3.94 8.81
C GLU A 158 -2.99 3.01 7.69
N GLY A 159 -1.83 3.28 7.10
CA GLY A 159 -1.28 2.50 6.00
C GLY A 159 -0.97 1.05 6.39
N ILE A 160 -0.42 0.83 7.59
CA ILE A 160 -0.11 -0.52 8.09
C ILE A 160 -1.39 -1.30 8.40
N ALA A 161 -2.43 -0.62 8.91
CA ALA A 161 -3.74 -1.21 9.16
C ALA A 161 -4.42 -1.61 7.86
N GLU A 162 -4.49 -0.71 6.88
CA GLU A 162 -5.01 -1.01 5.54
C GLU A 162 -4.23 -2.12 4.84
N TYR A 163 -2.90 -2.11 4.93
CA TYR A 163 -2.04 -3.11 4.30
C TYR A 163 -2.29 -4.51 4.86
N PHE A 164 -2.16 -4.72 6.17
CA PHE A 164 -2.36 -6.04 6.76
C PHE A 164 -3.83 -6.47 6.77
N ALA A 165 -4.80 -5.54 6.75
CA ALA A 165 -6.22 -5.88 6.60
C ALA A 165 -6.55 -6.40 5.19
N THR A 166 -5.76 -6.04 4.17
CA THR A 166 -5.95 -6.53 2.81
C THR A 166 -5.57 -8.01 2.75
N HIS A 167 -6.54 -8.88 2.46
CA HIS A 167 -6.42 -10.31 2.71
C HIS A 167 -7.04 -11.18 1.62
N ARG A 168 -6.68 -12.46 1.59
CA ARG A 168 -7.32 -13.48 0.76
C ARG A 168 -7.61 -14.72 1.56
N LEU A 169 -8.84 -15.21 1.46
CA LEU A 169 -9.23 -16.52 1.97
C LEU A 169 -8.95 -17.57 0.88
N SER A 170 -8.31 -18.68 1.25
CA SER A 170 -8.19 -19.83 0.36
C SER A 170 -9.55 -20.46 0.12
N SER A 171 -9.90 -20.67 -1.16
CA SER A 171 -11.13 -21.36 -1.55
C SER A 171 -11.11 -22.86 -1.20
N ALA A 172 -9.93 -23.45 -1.05
CA ALA A 172 -9.75 -24.86 -0.70
C ALA A 172 -9.76 -25.10 0.83
N ALA A 173 -9.40 -24.08 1.61
CA ALA A 173 -9.27 -24.15 3.06
C ALA A 173 -9.50 -22.76 3.65
N PRO A 174 -10.75 -22.34 3.94
CA PRO A 174 -11.06 -20.98 4.40
C PRO A 174 -10.29 -20.53 5.66
N GLU A 175 -9.77 -21.46 6.45
CA GLU A 175 -8.88 -21.20 7.58
C GLU A 175 -7.46 -20.78 7.18
N GLN A 176 -7.08 -20.97 5.91
CA GLN A 176 -5.83 -20.50 5.32
C GLN A 176 -6.06 -19.11 4.71
N ILE A 177 -5.85 -18.10 5.55
CA ILE A 177 -5.89 -16.69 5.19
C ILE A 177 -4.48 -16.14 4.94
N GLN A 178 -4.33 -15.31 3.91
CA GLN A 178 -3.13 -14.52 3.64
C GLN A 178 -3.42 -13.04 3.87
N PHE A 179 -2.48 -12.30 4.47
CA PHE A 179 -2.60 -10.88 4.81
C PHE A 179 -1.46 -10.07 4.19
N GLY A 180 -1.69 -8.78 3.97
CA GLY A 180 -0.68 -7.91 3.36
C GLY A 180 -0.44 -8.24 1.88
N ILE A 181 -1.50 -8.61 1.16
CA ILE A 181 -1.42 -9.00 -0.25
C ILE A 181 -1.75 -7.83 -1.18
N LEU A 182 -1.35 -7.96 -2.44
CA LEU A 182 -1.98 -7.24 -3.55
C LEU A 182 -3.14 -8.10 -4.09
N PRO A 183 -4.38 -7.59 -4.16
CA PRO A 183 -5.47 -8.30 -4.83
C PRO A 183 -5.10 -8.63 -6.30
N GLU A 184 -5.45 -9.82 -6.76
CA GLU A 184 -5.23 -10.24 -8.16
C GLU A 184 -6.29 -9.67 -9.12
N SER A 185 -7.45 -9.29 -8.58
CA SER A 185 -8.51 -8.62 -9.32
C SER A 185 -9.39 -7.81 -8.35
N HIS A 186 -10.32 -7.04 -8.88
CA HIS A 186 -11.34 -6.35 -8.10
C HIS A 186 -12.42 -7.32 -7.54
N GLU A 187 -12.67 -8.43 -8.22
CA GLU A 187 -13.70 -9.40 -7.84
C GLU A 187 -13.31 -10.12 -6.54
N GLY A 188 -14.24 -10.17 -5.57
CA GLY A 188 -14.02 -10.73 -4.24
C GLY A 188 -13.39 -9.77 -3.23
N TYR A 189 -13.16 -8.51 -3.63
CA TYR A 189 -12.58 -7.43 -2.82
C TYR A 189 -13.53 -6.22 -2.71
N GLU A 190 -14.83 -6.46 -2.78
CA GLU A 190 -15.85 -5.41 -2.88
C GLU A 190 -15.82 -4.47 -1.68
N GLY A 191 -15.73 -3.16 -1.96
CA GLY A 191 -15.67 -2.09 -0.95
C GLY A 191 -14.25 -1.63 -0.61
N TRP A 192 -13.20 -2.35 -1.00
CA TRP A 192 -11.82 -1.97 -0.72
C TRP A 192 -11.31 -0.83 -1.62
N GLY A 193 -11.35 -1.03 -2.95
CA GLY A 193 -11.23 0.01 -3.97
C GLY A 193 -9.98 0.91 -3.98
N ARG A 194 -8.90 0.58 -3.25
CA ARG A 194 -7.74 1.48 -3.03
C ARG A 194 -7.00 1.83 -4.33
N ILE A 195 -6.79 0.87 -5.22
CA ILE A 195 -6.13 1.10 -6.52
C ILE A 195 -6.98 2.02 -7.40
N SER A 196 -8.29 1.77 -7.48
CA SER A 196 -9.21 2.63 -8.22
C SER A 196 -9.26 4.06 -7.66
N GLU A 197 -9.17 4.23 -6.34
CA GLU A 197 -9.10 5.54 -5.69
C GLU A 197 -7.82 6.31 -6.05
N ILE A 198 -6.68 5.62 -6.04
CA ILE A 198 -5.39 6.17 -6.48
C ILE A 198 -5.50 6.67 -7.92
N HIS A 199 -5.98 5.84 -8.85
CA HIS A 199 -6.10 6.22 -10.26
C HIS A 199 -7.16 7.30 -10.50
N ARG A 200 -8.21 7.38 -9.68
CA ARG A 200 -9.21 8.47 -9.79
C ARG A 200 -8.60 9.84 -9.47
N SER A 201 -7.58 9.85 -8.61
CA SER A 201 -7.00 11.08 -8.07
C SER A 201 -6.01 11.77 -9.03
N PHE A 202 -5.57 11.12 -10.11
CA PHE A 202 -4.67 11.73 -11.09
C PHE A 202 -5.04 11.39 -12.54
N LEU A 203 -4.59 12.22 -13.48
CA LEU A 203 -5.04 12.14 -14.88
C LEU A 203 -4.25 11.04 -15.62
N VAL A 204 -4.93 9.92 -15.87
CA VAL A 204 -4.34 8.70 -16.46
C VAL A 204 -4.25 8.79 -17.99
N GLU A 205 -5.07 9.64 -18.63
CA GLU A 205 -5.04 9.77 -20.09
C GLU A 205 -3.70 10.35 -20.58
N PRO A 206 -3.15 9.80 -21.67
CA PRO A 206 -1.90 10.29 -22.24
C PRO A 206 -2.01 11.74 -22.66
N ALA A 207 -0.95 12.50 -22.43
CA ALA A 207 -0.85 13.87 -22.89
C ALA A 207 -0.05 13.95 -24.21
N ASP A 208 -0.50 14.86 -25.08
CA ASP A 208 0.25 15.24 -26.28
C ASP A 208 1.54 15.99 -25.94
N ASP A 209 1.62 16.60 -24.75
CA ASP A 209 2.78 17.32 -24.21
C ASP A 209 3.17 16.82 -22.80
N ILE A 210 4.33 17.23 -22.30
CA ILE A 210 4.74 16.93 -20.91
C ILE A 210 3.97 17.87 -19.95
N ALA A 211 2.81 17.40 -19.48
CA ALA A 211 1.97 18.05 -18.49
C ALA A 211 2.03 17.33 -17.14
N ALA A 212 1.79 18.02 -16.02
CA ALA A 212 1.78 17.39 -14.70
C ALA A 212 0.65 16.34 -14.53
N SER A 213 0.95 15.24 -13.85
CA SER A 213 0.02 14.12 -13.61
C SER A 213 -1.06 14.43 -12.58
N GLY A 214 -0.75 15.28 -11.61
CA GLY A 214 -1.61 15.49 -10.43
C GLY A 214 -1.43 14.41 -9.36
N ILE A 215 -0.45 13.51 -9.49
CA ILE A 215 -0.10 12.54 -8.46
C ILE A 215 0.35 13.29 -7.19
N THR A 216 -0.23 12.92 -6.04
CA THR A 216 0.19 13.42 -4.72
C THR A 216 1.65 13.05 -4.47
N PRO A 217 2.56 14.01 -4.21
CA PRO A 217 3.95 13.72 -3.89
C PRO A 217 4.09 12.84 -2.64
N PHE A 218 5.09 11.95 -2.61
CA PHE A 218 5.28 11.02 -1.50
C PHE A 218 5.47 11.75 -0.16
N ASP A 219 6.25 12.85 -0.14
CA ASP A 219 6.46 13.65 1.07
C ASP A 219 5.15 14.21 1.63
N ASP A 220 4.16 14.52 0.78
CA ASP A 220 2.88 15.06 1.21
C ASP A 220 1.98 13.93 1.79
N VAL A 221 2.20 12.67 1.40
CA VAL A 221 1.60 11.49 2.04
C VAL A 221 2.22 11.24 3.41
N LEU A 222 3.55 11.36 3.52
CA LEU A 222 4.26 11.19 4.80
C LEU A 222 3.96 12.32 5.79
N ASN A 223 3.65 13.52 5.28
CA ASN A 223 3.38 14.71 6.06
C ASN A 223 2.01 15.30 5.66
N PRO A 224 0.90 14.59 5.94
CA PRO A 224 -0.42 15.05 5.56
C PRO A 224 -0.72 16.38 6.27
N PRO A 225 -1.39 17.34 5.60
CA PRO A 225 -1.69 18.66 6.17
C PRO A 225 -2.70 18.62 7.32
N SER A 226 -3.42 17.50 7.46
CA SER A 226 -4.43 17.26 8.49
C SER A 226 -3.96 16.17 9.43
N SER A 227 -4.24 16.34 10.73
CA SER A 227 -4.02 15.32 11.77
C SER A 227 -5.12 14.24 11.80
N VAL A 228 -6.06 14.28 10.85
CA VAL A 228 -7.12 13.28 10.67
C VAL A 228 -7.28 12.92 9.20
N PHE A 229 -7.57 11.64 8.93
CA PHE A 229 -7.95 11.16 7.61
C PHE A 229 -9.47 11.31 7.44
N ILE A 230 -9.87 12.01 6.39
CA ILE A 230 -11.28 12.32 6.09
C ILE A 230 -11.63 11.82 4.69
N ARG A 231 -10.67 11.74 3.78
CA ARG A 231 -10.89 11.37 2.37
C ARG A 231 -10.32 9.97 2.10
N ASP A 232 -11.01 9.21 1.27
CA ASP A 232 -10.66 7.81 0.96
C ASP A 232 -9.32 7.71 0.22
N ASP A 233 -8.93 8.75 -0.53
CA ASP A 233 -7.62 8.83 -1.18
C ASP A 233 -6.47 8.87 -0.17
N GLN A 234 -6.66 9.44 1.03
CA GLN A 234 -5.62 9.46 2.06
C GLN A 234 -5.30 8.03 2.52
N TYR A 235 -6.33 7.21 2.74
CA TYR A 235 -6.18 5.79 3.05
C TYR A 235 -5.53 5.02 1.90
N ALA A 236 -5.91 5.32 0.66
CA ALA A 236 -5.35 4.66 -0.52
C ALA A 236 -3.85 4.99 -0.71
N HIS A 237 -3.44 6.24 -0.55
CA HIS A 237 -2.02 6.61 -0.60
C HIS A 237 -1.23 6.05 0.59
N ALA A 238 -1.78 6.04 1.81
CA ALA A 238 -1.15 5.43 2.97
C ALA A 238 -0.94 3.92 2.79
N TRP A 239 -1.96 3.22 2.29
CA TRP A 239 -1.87 1.82 1.89
C TRP A 239 -0.77 1.61 0.85
N ALA A 240 -0.77 2.39 -0.24
CA ALA A 240 0.22 2.24 -1.31
C ALA A 240 1.65 2.52 -0.82
N ALA A 241 1.83 3.48 0.09
CA ALA A 241 3.12 3.77 0.71
C ALA A 241 3.64 2.56 1.52
N CYS A 242 2.80 1.97 2.36
CA CYS A 242 3.16 0.74 3.08
C CYS A 242 3.39 -0.42 2.11
N TRP A 243 2.50 -0.64 1.14
CA TRP A 243 2.65 -1.70 0.15
C TRP A 243 3.97 -1.59 -0.62
N MET A 244 4.32 -0.40 -1.11
CA MET A 244 5.58 -0.10 -1.79
C MET A 244 6.78 -0.43 -0.91
N MET A 245 6.79 0.06 0.33
CA MET A 245 7.89 -0.20 1.27
C MET A 245 8.05 -1.69 1.56
N PHE A 246 6.96 -2.41 1.81
CA PHE A 246 7.03 -3.83 2.21
C PHE A 246 7.25 -4.81 1.05
N ASN A 247 6.97 -4.43 -0.19
CA ASN A 247 6.97 -5.35 -1.33
C ASN A 247 8.02 -5.04 -2.40
N LEU A 248 8.49 -3.79 -2.55
CA LEU A 248 9.56 -3.52 -3.50
C LEU A 248 10.89 -4.12 -2.99
N PRO A 249 11.54 -5.01 -3.75
CA PRO A 249 12.79 -5.65 -3.29
C PRO A 249 13.89 -4.65 -2.92
N ALA A 250 13.95 -3.55 -3.65
CA ALA A 250 14.92 -2.48 -3.44
C ALA A 250 14.67 -1.64 -2.16
N LEU A 251 13.51 -1.79 -1.51
CA LEU A 251 13.18 -1.13 -0.24
C LEU A 251 13.16 -2.11 0.95
N SER A 252 13.64 -3.34 0.74
CA SER A 252 13.61 -4.40 1.77
C SER A 252 14.34 -4.02 3.06
N ARG A 253 15.40 -3.21 2.98
CA ARG A 253 16.15 -2.72 4.15
C ARG A 253 15.33 -1.71 4.96
N GLU A 254 14.70 -0.75 4.29
CA GLU A 254 13.82 0.26 4.88
C GLU A 254 12.62 -0.43 5.55
N ALA A 255 12.04 -1.39 4.84
CA ALA A 255 10.93 -2.22 5.32
C ALA A 255 11.29 -2.96 6.60
N ALA A 256 12.52 -3.48 6.71
CA ALA A 256 12.96 -4.21 7.90
C ALA A 256 12.95 -3.31 9.15
N GLY A 257 13.37 -2.05 9.03
CA GLY A 257 13.33 -1.09 10.13
C GLY A 257 11.90 -0.65 10.50
N LEU A 258 10.99 -0.54 9.53
CA LEU A 258 9.58 -0.21 9.79
C LEU A 258 8.85 -1.29 10.59
N ARG A 259 9.26 -2.56 10.50
CA ARG A 259 8.60 -3.67 11.21
C ARG A 259 8.60 -3.48 12.73
N SER A 260 9.65 -2.88 13.29
CA SER A 260 9.77 -2.64 14.73
C SER A 260 9.13 -1.34 15.22
N VAL A 261 8.61 -0.49 14.33
CA VAL A 261 8.03 0.79 14.71
C VAL A 261 6.70 0.57 15.44
N ARG A 262 6.61 1.06 16.68
CA ARG A 262 5.39 1.04 17.51
C ARG A 262 5.08 2.37 18.20
N SER A 263 5.97 3.35 18.08
CA SER A 263 5.81 4.68 18.67
C SER A 263 6.26 5.81 17.73
N ALA A 264 5.95 7.07 18.07
CA ALA A 264 6.45 8.22 17.32
C ALA A 264 7.98 8.30 17.40
N ARG A 265 8.56 7.94 18.56
CA ARG A 265 10.01 7.87 18.76
C ARG A 265 10.65 6.80 17.87
N ASP A 266 10.12 5.58 17.87
CA ASP A 266 10.63 4.50 17.02
C ASP A 266 10.63 4.93 15.54
N PHE A 267 9.58 5.64 15.11
CA PHE A 267 9.48 6.16 13.76
C PHE A 267 10.55 7.23 13.46
N GLN A 268 10.77 8.17 14.38
CA GLN A 268 11.80 9.21 14.22
C GLN A 268 13.21 8.61 14.12
N ASP A 269 13.50 7.59 14.93
CA ASP A 269 14.77 6.86 14.91
C ASP A 269 14.96 6.14 13.56
N TRP A 270 13.91 5.46 13.07
CA TRP A 270 13.91 4.85 11.73
C TRP A 270 14.14 5.88 10.62
N GLN A 271 13.42 7.01 10.65
CA GLN A 271 13.50 8.04 9.61
C GLN A 271 14.90 8.65 9.53
N THR A 272 15.54 8.89 10.68
CA THR A 272 16.91 9.39 10.74
C THR A 272 17.91 8.42 10.10
N ALA A 273 17.71 7.11 10.29
CA ALA A 273 18.56 6.07 9.73
C ALA A 273 18.36 5.85 8.22
N ALA A 274 17.19 6.17 7.66
CA ALA A 274 16.81 5.87 6.27
C ALA A 274 17.24 6.91 5.21
N SER A 275 17.85 8.03 5.60
CA SER A 275 17.95 9.26 4.79
C SER A 275 18.65 9.16 3.42
N ALA A 276 19.55 8.20 3.18
CA ALA A 276 20.25 8.10 1.89
C ALA A 276 19.40 7.50 0.75
N GLN A 277 18.43 6.65 1.07
CA GLN A 277 17.59 5.91 0.11
C GLN A 277 16.24 6.62 -0.18
N HIS A 278 15.88 7.61 0.66
CA HIS A 278 14.65 8.41 0.54
C HIS A 278 14.45 9.02 -0.85
N ARG A 279 15.52 9.52 -1.49
CA ARG A 279 15.43 10.13 -2.83
C ARG A 279 14.96 9.15 -3.91
N GLN A 280 15.33 7.88 -3.83
CA GLN A 280 14.86 6.88 -4.78
C GLN A 280 13.36 6.62 -4.59
N THR A 281 12.90 6.54 -3.34
CA THR A 281 11.48 6.39 -3.02
C THR A 281 10.65 7.56 -3.55
N LEU A 282 11.13 8.81 -3.41
CA LEU A 282 10.47 10.00 -3.96
C LEU A 282 10.27 9.89 -5.48
N GLN A 283 11.32 9.48 -6.20
CA GLN A 283 11.26 9.31 -7.63
C GLN A 283 10.40 8.13 -8.08
N TRP A 284 10.45 7.01 -7.37
CA TRP A 284 9.71 5.81 -7.75
C TRP A 284 8.24 5.89 -7.42
N TRP A 285 7.86 6.67 -6.40
CA TRP A 285 6.48 6.83 -5.98
C TRP A 285 5.48 7.07 -7.14
N PRO A 286 5.64 8.10 -8.00
CA PRO A 286 4.71 8.31 -9.11
C PRO A 286 4.71 7.17 -10.12
N LEU A 287 5.86 6.51 -10.34
CA LEU A 287 5.98 5.38 -11.26
C LEU A 287 5.27 4.13 -10.71
N VAL A 288 5.39 3.90 -9.40
CA VAL A 288 4.69 2.82 -8.69
C VAL A 288 3.19 3.07 -8.77
N LEU A 289 2.70 4.25 -8.40
CA LEU A 289 1.27 4.55 -8.45
C LEU A 289 0.69 4.46 -9.85
N ASP A 290 1.43 4.94 -10.86
CA ASP A 290 1.04 4.78 -12.26
C ASP A 290 1.03 3.29 -12.65
N GLY A 291 2.07 2.51 -12.34
CA GLY A 291 2.18 1.11 -12.73
C GLY A 291 1.29 0.14 -11.93
N LEU A 292 0.81 0.55 -10.76
CA LEU A 292 0.07 -0.31 -9.83
C LEU A 292 -1.31 -0.64 -10.38
N THR A 293 -1.57 -1.92 -10.60
CA THR A 293 -2.88 -2.50 -10.88
C THR A 293 -3.07 -3.73 -10.00
N GLU A 294 -4.26 -4.30 -9.98
CA GLU A 294 -4.45 -5.62 -9.40
C GLU A 294 -3.50 -6.63 -10.09
N GLY A 295 -2.93 -7.54 -9.29
CA GLY A 295 -2.01 -8.58 -9.76
C GLY A 295 -0.62 -8.12 -10.18
N SER A 296 -0.24 -6.84 -10.02
CA SER A 296 1.12 -6.37 -10.35
C SER A 296 2.21 -7.15 -9.59
N ASP A 297 3.27 -7.53 -10.31
CA ASP A 297 4.51 -8.04 -9.71
C ASP A 297 5.36 -6.85 -9.18
N PRO A 298 5.62 -6.76 -7.86
CA PRO A 298 6.45 -5.70 -7.29
C PRO A 298 7.86 -5.63 -7.89
N ALA A 299 8.45 -6.77 -8.26
CA ALA A 299 9.80 -6.82 -8.80
C ALA A 299 9.88 -6.21 -10.21
N ALA A 300 8.76 -6.19 -10.94
CA ALA A 300 8.68 -5.66 -12.29
C ALA A 300 8.24 -4.19 -12.36
N LEU A 301 7.70 -3.59 -11.29
CA LEU A 301 7.09 -2.25 -11.37
C LEU A 301 8.07 -1.14 -11.78
N VAL A 302 9.27 -1.15 -11.20
CA VAL A 302 10.30 -0.13 -11.43
C VAL A 302 11.67 -0.78 -11.55
N THR A 303 12.36 -0.50 -12.66
CA THR A 303 13.73 -0.97 -12.91
C THR A 303 14.67 0.25 -12.96
N PRO A 304 15.51 0.46 -11.92
CA PRO A 304 16.47 1.57 -11.93
C PRO A 304 17.60 1.32 -12.93
N ALA A 305 18.26 2.40 -13.35
CA ALA A 305 19.47 2.29 -14.16
C ALA A 305 20.62 1.72 -13.33
N GLY A 306 21.49 0.93 -13.96
CA GLY A 306 22.71 0.41 -13.33
C GLY A 306 23.79 1.47 -13.09
N HIS A 307 23.54 2.73 -13.46
CA HIS A 307 24.45 3.86 -13.32
C HIS A 307 23.69 5.14 -12.95
N ALA A 308 24.41 6.17 -12.49
CA ALA A 308 23.82 7.47 -12.23
C ALA A 308 23.28 8.10 -13.51
N ALA A 309 22.15 8.80 -13.40
CA ALA A 309 21.58 9.53 -14.53
C ALA A 309 22.50 10.70 -14.94
N THR A 310 22.63 10.92 -16.25
CA THR A 310 23.47 11.99 -16.79
C THR A 310 22.64 13.02 -17.55
N PRO A 311 22.96 14.32 -17.43
CA PRO A 311 22.37 15.33 -18.31
C PRO A 311 22.68 15.01 -19.76
N ILE A 312 21.67 15.11 -20.63
CA ILE A 312 21.89 15.00 -22.07
C ILE A 312 22.48 16.31 -22.62
N SER A 313 23.76 16.29 -22.99
CA SER A 313 24.50 17.48 -23.45
C SER A 313 25.33 17.19 -24.71
N GLY A 314 24.65 16.81 -25.79
CA GLY A 314 25.24 16.61 -27.12
C GLY A 314 25.52 15.15 -27.48
N ASP A 315 25.85 14.31 -26.50
CA ASP A 315 26.03 12.87 -26.70
C ASP A 315 24.70 12.13 -26.84
N THR A 316 24.75 11.04 -27.58
CA THR A 316 23.62 10.12 -27.76
C THR A 316 23.67 9.03 -26.69
N VAL A 317 22.57 8.85 -25.96
CA VAL A 317 22.42 7.77 -24.98
C VAL A 317 21.58 6.66 -25.60
N SER A 318 22.02 5.41 -25.47
CA SER A 318 21.25 4.25 -25.92
C SER A 318 20.95 3.33 -24.74
N CYS A 319 19.72 2.85 -24.67
CA CYS A 319 19.25 1.92 -23.64
C CYS A 319 18.25 0.93 -24.23
N ARG A 320 18.00 -0.17 -23.52
CA ARG A 320 17.03 -1.18 -23.93
C ARG A 320 15.85 -1.16 -22.95
N ILE A 321 14.64 -1.16 -23.49
CA ILE A 321 13.39 -1.18 -22.74
C ILE A 321 12.74 -2.53 -22.95
N GLU A 322 12.74 -3.37 -21.91
CA GLU A 322 12.21 -4.73 -21.95
C GLU A 322 10.70 -4.72 -21.75
N ALA A 323 9.97 -5.47 -22.58
CA ALA A 323 8.51 -5.56 -22.53
C ALA A 323 7.94 -6.24 -21.26
N PRO A 324 8.63 -7.21 -20.62
CA PRO A 324 8.18 -7.80 -19.35
C PRO A 324 8.29 -6.88 -18.14
N GLN A 325 9.04 -5.78 -18.25
CA GLN A 325 9.31 -4.88 -17.16
C GLN A 325 8.34 -3.68 -17.18
N GLY A 326 8.20 -3.05 -16.02
CA GLY A 326 7.42 -1.85 -15.81
C GLY A 326 8.18 -0.58 -16.24
N TRP A 327 8.16 0.43 -15.40
CA TRP A 327 8.88 1.68 -15.65
C TRP A 327 10.39 1.47 -15.54
N GLN A 328 11.10 1.76 -16.61
CA GLN A 328 12.55 1.55 -16.71
C GLN A 328 13.27 2.89 -16.85
N SER A 329 14.30 3.10 -16.04
CA SER A 329 15.10 4.31 -16.13
C SER A 329 15.95 4.26 -17.39
N THR A 330 16.00 5.35 -18.15
CA THR A 330 16.93 5.47 -19.28
C THR A 330 18.32 5.91 -18.87
N GLY A 331 18.50 6.28 -17.60
CA GLY A 331 19.72 6.94 -17.11
C GLY A 331 19.91 8.36 -17.67
N VAL A 332 18.87 8.98 -18.25
CA VAL A 332 18.94 10.34 -18.80
C VAL A 332 18.23 11.34 -17.89
N LEU A 333 18.92 12.42 -17.55
CA LEU A 333 18.36 13.61 -16.92
C LEU A 333 18.05 14.68 -17.98
N LEU A 334 16.77 15.00 -18.12
CA LEU A 334 16.31 16.07 -18.99
C LEU A 334 16.51 17.42 -18.30
N SER A 335 17.03 18.38 -19.05
CA SER A 335 17.11 19.77 -18.61
C SER A 335 15.80 20.50 -18.91
N ARG A 336 15.39 21.39 -17.99
CA ARG A 336 14.22 22.24 -18.17
C ARG A 336 14.26 22.97 -19.51
N ASN A 337 13.17 22.87 -20.27
CA ASN A 337 12.93 23.49 -21.57
C ASN A 337 14.00 23.17 -22.65
N ARG A 338 14.74 22.07 -22.50
CA ARG A 338 15.63 21.55 -23.55
C ARG A 338 14.94 20.42 -24.30
N SER A 339 14.97 20.52 -25.62
CA SER A 339 14.38 19.52 -26.50
C SER A 339 15.30 18.32 -26.66
N VAL A 340 14.72 17.12 -26.62
CA VAL A 340 15.38 15.85 -26.93
C VAL A 340 14.58 15.10 -27.97
N THR A 341 15.27 14.29 -28.75
CA THR A 341 14.64 13.32 -29.65
C THR A 341 14.85 11.91 -29.09
N ILE A 342 13.78 11.16 -28.98
CA ILE A 342 13.75 9.76 -28.60
C ILE A 342 13.37 8.97 -29.85
N GLU A 343 14.19 7.99 -30.22
CA GLU A 343 13.94 7.06 -31.32
C GLU A 343 13.96 5.64 -30.77
N ALA A 344 13.06 4.81 -31.25
CA ALA A 344 12.91 3.44 -30.80
C ALA A 344 12.74 2.49 -31.99
N THR A 345 13.40 1.35 -31.90
CA THR A 345 13.33 0.27 -32.91
C THR A 345 13.29 -1.08 -32.21
N GLY A 346 12.92 -2.12 -32.95
CA GLY A 346 12.84 -3.49 -32.44
C GLY A 346 11.39 -3.96 -32.33
N GLU A 347 11.22 -5.11 -31.69
CA GLU A 347 9.96 -5.82 -31.61
C GLU A 347 9.78 -6.38 -30.20
N ALA A 348 8.55 -6.29 -29.70
CA ALA A 348 8.11 -6.94 -28.48
C ALA A 348 6.93 -7.87 -28.79
N VAL A 349 6.88 -9.01 -28.11
CA VAL A 349 5.67 -9.84 -28.09
C VAL A 349 4.86 -9.39 -26.87
N VAL A 350 3.65 -8.92 -27.13
CA VAL A 350 2.70 -8.50 -26.09
C VAL A 350 1.54 -9.50 -26.02
N ASN A 351 1.27 -10.08 -24.84
CA ASN A 351 0.21 -11.06 -24.62
C ASN A 351 0.36 -12.40 -25.38
N GLU A 352 1.03 -13.38 -24.76
CA GLU A 352 1.25 -14.74 -25.33
C GLU A 352 0.11 -15.75 -25.06
N THR A 353 -1.16 -15.33 -25.07
CA THR A 353 -2.26 -16.26 -24.72
C THR A 353 -2.63 -17.25 -25.83
N THR A 354 -3.06 -16.76 -27.01
CA THR A 354 -3.56 -17.64 -28.11
C THR A 354 -2.82 -17.46 -29.44
N ARG A 355 -2.27 -16.27 -29.69
CA ARG A 355 -1.33 -15.98 -30.79
C ARG A 355 -0.37 -14.88 -30.29
N PRO A 356 0.93 -14.96 -30.58
CA PRO A 356 1.86 -13.89 -30.21
C PRO A 356 1.47 -12.62 -30.97
N TRP A 357 1.29 -11.52 -30.26
CA TRP A 357 1.10 -10.22 -30.90
C TRP A 357 2.44 -9.50 -30.96
N HIS A 358 3.02 -9.47 -32.15
CA HIS A 358 4.26 -8.77 -32.42
C HIS A 358 3.99 -7.28 -32.57
N SER A 359 4.61 -6.48 -31.71
CA SER A 359 4.47 -5.03 -31.64
C SER A 359 5.79 -4.35 -31.95
N GLU A 360 5.73 -3.35 -32.83
CA GLU A 360 6.75 -2.32 -32.96
C GLU A 360 6.49 -1.19 -31.93
N PRO A 361 7.40 -0.22 -31.73
CA PRO A 361 7.24 0.84 -30.74
C PRO A 361 5.99 1.72 -30.88
N ASP A 362 5.33 1.74 -32.04
CA ASP A 362 4.05 2.44 -32.23
C ASP A 362 2.85 1.69 -31.65
N GLY A 363 2.99 0.41 -31.32
CA GLY A 363 1.94 -0.43 -30.74
C GLY A 363 1.01 -1.09 -31.76
N ILE A 364 0.09 -1.91 -31.27
CA ILE A 364 -0.89 -2.65 -32.07
C ILE A 364 -2.29 -2.14 -31.74
N THR A 365 -3.05 -1.73 -32.75
CA THR A 365 -4.38 -1.10 -32.59
C THR A 365 -5.53 -2.09 -32.33
N ILE A 366 -5.23 -3.33 -31.93
CA ILE A 366 -6.23 -4.36 -31.60
C ILE A 366 -6.71 -4.21 -30.16
N ARG A 367 -5.83 -3.82 -29.25
CA ARG A 367 -6.13 -3.56 -27.84
C ARG A 367 -5.52 -2.26 -27.39
N TYR A 368 -6.16 -1.65 -26.42
CA TYR A 368 -5.73 -0.40 -25.82
C TYR A 368 -5.57 -0.59 -24.32
N HIS A 369 -4.52 -0.01 -23.77
CA HIS A 369 -4.31 0.13 -22.34
C HIS A 369 -4.10 1.62 -22.06
N ARG A 370 -4.93 2.19 -21.17
CA ARG A 370 -4.92 3.62 -20.80
C ARG A 370 -4.89 4.56 -22.01
N GLY A 371 -5.87 4.37 -22.90
CA GLY A 371 -6.06 5.22 -24.08
C GLY A 371 -5.05 5.01 -25.21
N LEU A 372 -3.99 4.21 -25.04
CA LEU A 372 -2.97 3.96 -26.08
C LEU A 372 -3.00 2.51 -26.55
N PRO A 373 -2.61 2.25 -27.82
CA PRO A 373 -2.40 0.89 -28.30
C PRO A 373 -1.46 0.10 -27.37
N VAL A 374 -1.77 -1.17 -27.15
CA VAL A 374 -0.86 -2.06 -26.42
C VAL A 374 0.44 -2.20 -27.20
N GLY A 375 1.57 -2.28 -26.50
CA GLY A 375 2.90 -2.36 -27.09
C GLY A 375 3.52 -1.01 -27.45
N THR A 376 2.77 0.09 -27.44
CA THR A 376 3.34 1.43 -27.69
C THR A 376 4.42 1.78 -26.66
N LEU A 377 5.57 2.29 -27.09
CA LEU A 377 6.55 2.88 -26.18
C LEU A 377 5.99 4.17 -25.59
N VAL A 378 5.96 4.27 -24.28
CA VAL A 378 5.48 5.45 -23.53
C VAL A 378 6.55 5.96 -22.58
N GLY A 379 6.41 7.22 -22.17
CA GLY A 379 7.35 7.86 -21.25
C GLY A 379 6.68 8.64 -20.12
N MET A 380 7.46 8.87 -19.08
CA MET A 380 7.16 9.76 -17.96
C MET A 380 8.45 10.50 -17.56
N VAL A 381 8.31 11.76 -17.14
CA VAL A 381 9.41 12.54 -16.55
C VAL A 381 9.14 12.75 -15.08
N VAL A 382 10.11 12.42 -14.22
CA VAL A 382 10.00 12.57 -12.77
C VAL A 382 11.17 13.38 -12.23
N SER A 383 10.91 14.45 -11.49
CA SER A 383 11.94 15.27 -10.85
C SER A 383 12.68 14.50 -9.74
N ASP A 384 13.89 14.96 -9.40
CA ASP A 384 14.73 14.35 -8.35
C ASP A 384 14.02 14.26 -6.98
N ASP A 385 13.14 15.21 -6.68
CA ASP A 385 12.37 15.29 -5.45
C ASP A 385 10.99 14.63 -5.55
N GLY A 386 10.64 14.04 -6.71
CA GLY A 386 9.35 13.41 -6.95
C GLY A 386 8.14 14.35 -6.90
N ARG A 387 8.33 15.67 -6.77
CA ARG A 387 7.24 16.65 -6.70
C ARG A 387 6.63 16.94 -8.07
N PHE A 388 7.43 16.82 -9.12
CA PHE A 388 6.95 16.84 -10.49
C PHE A 388 6.99 15.43 -11.06
N ALA A 389 5.83 14.95 -11.48
CA ALA A 389 5.70 13.79 -12.37
C ALA A 389 4.84 14.21 -13.55
N SER A 390 5.30 13.93 -14.76
CA SER A 390 4.48 14.14 -15.94
C SER A 390 3.36 13.10 -16.01
N ARG A 391 2.29 13.41 -16.74
CA ARG A 391 1.42 12.37 -17.28
C ARG A 391 2.23 11.47 -18.19
N ARG A 392 1.69 10.28 -18.42
CA ARG A 392 2.16 9.40 -19.49
C ARG A 392 2.08 10.16 -20.81
N PHE A 393 3.13 10.06 -21.63
CA PHE A 393 3.12 10.56 -23.00
C PHE A 393 3.52 9.45 -23.96
N ARG A 394 2.90 9.41 -25.14
CA ARG A 394 3.25 8.45 -26.19
C ARG A 394 4.61 8.79 -26.78
N VAL A 395 5.55 7.85 -26.84
CA VAL A 395 6.82 8.03 -27.57
C VAL A 395 6.72 7.46 -28.98
N GLY A 396 6.19 6.24 -29.13
CA GLY A 396 6.15 5.59 -30.44
C GLY A 396 7.54 5.24 -30.99
N SER A 397 7.65 5.12 -32.31
CA SER A 397 8.94 4.90 -33.01
C SER A 397 9.86 6.12 -32.95
N ARG A 398 9.30 7.33 -32.90
CA ARG A 398 10.07 8.57 -32.76
C ARG A 398 9.23 9.69 -32.15
N ARG A 399 9.84 10.42 -31.22
CA ARG A 399 9.26 11.65 -30.66
C ARG A 399 10.32 12.67 -30.28
N THR A 400 10.06 13.93 -30.61
CA THR A 400 10.79 15.07 -30.06
C THR A 400 9.93 15.73 -28.99
N LEU A 401 10.52 16.04 -27.83
CA LEU A 401 9.82 16.67 -26.71
C LEU A 401 10.74 17.57 -25.90
N SER A 402 10.14 18.48 -25.13
CA SER A 402 10.82 19.28 -24.11
C SER A 402 10.05 19.19 -22.80
N SER A 403 10.74 19.02 -21.69
CA SER A 403 10.11 18.99 -20.37
C SER A 403 10.09 20.40 -19.74
N PRO A 404 8.96 20.87 -19.19
CA PRO A 404 8.89 22.15 -18.47
C PRO A 404 9.66 22.12 -17.15
N GLU A 405 10.03 20.92 -16.68
CA GLU A 405 10.79 20.69 -15.46
C GLU A 405 12.01 19.81 -15.74
N ALA A 406 13.07 20.01 -14.96
CA ALA A 406 14.19 19.08 -14.99
C ALA A 406 13.78 17.76 -14.31
N GLY A 407 14.20 16.63 -14.87
CA GLY A 407 13.80 15.33 -14.33
C GLY A 407 14.31 14.16 -15.14
N HIS A 408 14.16 12.98 -14.57
CA HIS A 408 14.62 11.72 -15.15
C HIS A 408 13.59 11.22 -16.14
N LEU A 409 14.07 10.75 -17.29
CA LEU A 409 13.24 10.10 -18.28
C LEU A 409 13.08 8.62 -17.93
N TRP A 410 11.83 8.20 -17.79
CA TRP A 410 11.41 6.82 -17.58
C TRP A 410 10.60 6.35 -18.78
N LEU A 411 10.83 5.13 -19.22
CA LEU A 411 10.16 4.54 -20.38
C LEU A 411 9.55 3.18 -20.02
N GLN A 412 8.51 2.81 -20.74
CA GLN A 412 7.79 1.55 -20.56
C GLN A 412 7.10 1.13 -21.87
N VAL A 413 6.95 -0.18 -22.09
CA VAL A 413 6.05 -0.72 -23.12
C VAL A 413 4.61 -0.72 -22.58
N ASN A 414 3.68 -0.06 -23.27
CA ASN A 414 2.30 0.11 -22.80
C ASN A 414 1.53 -1.21 -22.73
N GLU A 415 1.23 -1.68 -21.51
CA GLU A 415 0.48 -2.91 -21.23
C GLU A 415 0.00 -2.89 -19.77
N SER A 416 -1.06 -3.63 -19.45
CA SER A 416 -1.49 -3.90 -18.08
C SER A 416 -0.39 -4.60 -17.28
N ALA A 417 -0.13 -4.18 -16.05
CA ALA A 417 0.91 -4.81 -15.23
C ALA A 417 0.63 -6.29 -14.95
N ALA A 418 -0.65 -6.70 -14.88
CA ALA A 418 -1.06 -8.10 -14.74
C ALA A 418 -0.67 -8.97 -15.94
N ASP A 419 -0.59 -8.40 -17.15
CA ASP A 419 -0.30 -9.12 -18.39
C ASP A 419 1.20 -9.13 -18.72
N ARG A 420 2.02 -8.27 -18.11
CA ARG A 420 3.45 -8.10 -18.46
C ARG A 420 4.28 -9.36 -18.36
N THR A 421 3.94 -10.28 -17.46
CA THR A 421 4.73 -11.49 -17.19
C THR A 421 4.77 -12.46 -18.38
N ASN A 422 3.87 -12.32 -19.34
CA ASN A 422 3.85 -13.12 -20.57
C ASN A 422 4.43 -12.37 -21.79
N ASN A 423 4.96 -11.16 -21.61
CA ASN A 423 5.59 -10.43 -22.70
C ASN A 423 7.00 -10.97 -22.97
N GLN A 424 7.52 -10.72 -24.17
CA GLN A 424 8.91 -11.03 -24.54
C GLN A 424 9.52 -9.92 -25.39
N GLY A 425 10.84 -9.88 -25.45
CA GLY A 425 11.57 -8.89 -26.25
C GLY A 425 11.46 -7.47 -25.69
N GLY A 426 11.57 -6.47 -26.55
CA GLY A 426 11.67 -5.09 -26.15
C GLY A 426 12.24 -4.18 -27.23
N TYR A 427 12.41 -2.91 -26.90
CA TYR A 427 12.83 -1.88 -27.84
C TYR A 427 14.24 -1.38 -27.53
N GLN A 428 15.04 -1.22 -28.59
CA GLN A 428 16.27 -0.45 -28.53
C GLN A 428 15.90 1.02 -28.67
N VAL A 429 16.24 1.81 -27.66
CA VAL A 429 15.94 3.24 -27.59
C VAL A 429 17.23 4.04 -27.67
N THR A 430 17.18 5.13 -28.44
CA THR A 430 18.25 6.10 -28.62
C THR A 430 17.70 7.49 -28.28
N ILE A 431 18.42 8.23 -27.46
CA ILE A 431 18.04 9.55 -26.96
C ILE A 431 19.16 10.52 -27.31
N SER A 432 18.82 11.59 -28.02
CA SER A 432 19.76 12.63 -28.46
C SER A 432 19.23 14.03 -28.16
N ALA A 433 20.12 15.00 -27.98
CA ALA A 433 19.72 16.40 -27.96
C ALA A 433 19.07 16.76 -29.30
N ALA A 434 17.91 17.43 -29.28
CA ALA A 434 17.29 17.89 -30.52
C ALA A 434 18.16 18.99 -31.14
N GLN A 435 18.33 18.94 -32.46
CA GLN A 435 19.08 19.93 -33.24
C GLN A 435 18.35 21.28 -33.29
#